data_AF-A0A8E2H7K1-F1
#
_entry.id   AF-A0A8E2H7K1-F1
#
_cell.length_a   1.000
_cell.length_b   1.000
_cell.length_c   1.000
_cell.angle_alpha   90.00
_cell.angle_beta   90.00
_cell.angle_gamma   90.00
#
_symmetry.space_group_name_H-M   'P 1'
#
loop_
_entity.id
_entity.type
_entity.pdbx_description
1 polymer ?
#
loop_
_entity_poly.entity_id
_entity_poly.type
_entity_poly.pdbx_seq_one_letter_code
_entity_poly.pdbx_strand_id
1 'polypeptide(L)'
;MASAYRLDADAAKIAAALGADAAGDVWMGGPVTPGGYAPVAIRDKERGRILVPRLWGVPPPPRGEHIITHVRNLDSPFWIGTLRHTQFRCLVPMTAFHARGGWMEDRARPVLAAAGIWRDSEIPSFAILTVEAMPVILKPQDFGTWLHADFKLARRLVEG
;
A
#
# COMPACT_ATOMS: atom_id res chain seq x y z
N MET A 1 2.50 15.11 -10.54
CA MET A 1 3.51 14.26 -9.88
C MET A 1 2.84 13.33 -8.89
N ALA A 2 3.28 12.07 -8.85
CA ALA A 2 2.93 11.13 -7.78
C ALA A 2 3.57 11.62 -6.47
N SER A 3 2.86 11.50 -5.34
CA SER A 3 3.47 11.77 -4.03
C SER A 3 4.60 10.77 -3.80
N ALA A 4 5.81 11.23 -3.46
CA ALA A 4 6.93 10.37 -3.13
C ALA A 4 6.78 9.82 -1.70
N TYR A 5 7.31 8.62 -1.44
CA TYR A 5 7.43 8.07 -0.09
C TYR A 5 8.78 7.38 0.10
N ARG A 6 9.16 7.18 1.37
CA ARG A 6 10.38 6.47 1.78
C ARG A 6 10.03 5.31 2.69
N LEU A 7 10.86 4.28 2.66
CA LEU A 7 10.74 3.13 3.53
C LEU A 7 12.11 2.81 4.13
N ASP A 8 12.57 3.66 5.04
CA ASP A 8 13.86 3.57 5.71
C ASP A 8 13.79 2.63 6.94
N ALA A 9 13.27 1.42 6.73
CA ALA A 9 13.18 0.35 7.72
C ALA A 9 13.44 -1.01 7.05
N ASP A 10 14.12 -1.92 7.74
CA ASP A 10 14.33 -3.29 7.27
C ASP A 10 13.04 -4.14 7.36
N ALA A 11 13.02 -5.27 6.64
CA ALA A 11 11.89 -6.18 6.58
C ALA A 11 11.40 -6.64 7.96
N ALA A 12 12.30 -6.85 8.92
CA ALA A 12 11.93 -7.29 10.27
C ALA A 12 11.14 -6.20 11.03
N LYS A 13 11.59 -4.94 10.98
CA LYS A 13 10.87 -3.79 11.57
C LYS A 13 9.53 -3.56 10.89
N ILE A 14 9.48 -3.69 9.57
CA ILE A 14 8.24 -3.58 8.81
C ILE A 14 7.25 -4.67 9.23
N ALA A 15 7.69 -5.92 9.26
CA ALA A 15 6.90 -7.07 9.67
C ALA A 15 6.32 -6.89 11.08
N ALA A 16 7.16 -6.48 12.03
CA ALA A 16 6.73 -6.19 13.40
C ALA A 16 5.66 -5.08 13.46
N ALA A 17 5.86 -3.97 12.76
CA ALA A 17 4.93 -2.83 12.76
C ALA A 17 3.58 -3.16 12.12
N LEU A 18 3.57 -4.02 11.09
CA LEU A 18 2.36 -4.42 10.38
C LEU A 18 1.69 -5.68 10.95
N GLY A 19 2.30 -6.31 11.97
CA GLY A 19 1.89 -7.61 12.48
C GLY A 19 1.85 -8.66 11.36
N ALA A 20 2.88 -8.69 10.53
CA ALA A 20 3.07 -9.60 9.41
C ALA A 20 4.28 -10.50 9.64
N ASP A 21 4.33 -11.62 8.93
CA ASP A 21 5.54 -12.42 8.76
C ASP A 21 6.40 -11.79 7.66
N ALA A 22 7.70 -11.64 7.92
CA ALA A 22 8.64 -11.12 6.92
C ALA A 22 8.79 -12.05 5.71
N ALA A 23 8.46 -13.34 5.84
CA ALA A 23 8.42 -14.34 4.78
C ALA A 23 9.71 -14.41 3.93
N GLY A 24 10.87 -14.12 4.53
CA GLY A 24 12.17 -14.10 3.86
C GLY A 24 12.45 -12.87 3.01
N ASP A 25 11.63 -11.81 3.10
CA ASP A 25 11.87 -10.54 2.43
C ASP A 25 13.21 -9.93 2.86
N VAL A 26 13.99 -9.46 1.87
CA VAL A 26 15.37 -8.98 2.03
C VAL A 26 15.46 -7.45 2.00
N TRP A 27 14.35 -6.73 2.09
CA TRP A 27 14.34 -5.27 2.09
C TRP A 27 15.16 -4.71 3.27
N MET A 28 16.14 -3.88 2.95
CA MET A 28 17.07 -3.29 3.93
C MET A 28 16.72 -1.85 4.31
N GLY A 29 15.77 -1.24 3.61
CA GLY A 29 15.43 0.17 3.75
C GLY A 29 15.93 1.02 2.59
N GLY A 30 15.25 2.16 2.33
CA GLY A 30 15.71 3.17 1.38
C GLY A 30 14.59 3.94 0.67
N PRO A 31 14.97 4.75 -0.33
CA PRO A 31 14.01 5.46 -1.16
C PRO A 31 13.22 4.47 -2.02
N VAL A 32 11.91 4.68 -2.13
CA VAL A 32 11.06 3.93 -3.07
C VAL A 32 10.73 4.81 -4.26
N THR A 33 11.06 4.35 -5.46
CA THR A 33 10.81 5.07 -6.71
C THR A 33 9.66 4.42 -7.48
N PRO A 34 8.83 5.20 -8.21
CA PRO A 34 7.88 4.62 -9.16
C PRO A 34 8.60 3.65 -10.12
N GLY A 35 8.06 2.44 -10.29
CA GLY A 35 8.69 1.35 -11.04
C GLY A 35 9.71 0.52 -10.26
N GLY A 36 10.06 0.91 -9.04
CA GLY A 36 10.93 0.14 -8.14
C GLY A 36 10.17 -0.88 -7.31
N TYR A 37 10.86 -1.91 -6.82
CA TYR A 37 10.31 -2.87 -5.88
C TYR A 37 10.28 -2.30 -4.46
N ALA A 38 9.24 -2.66 -3.71
CA ALA A 38 9.16 -2.47 -2.27
C ALA A 38 8.28 -3.56 -1.64
N PRO A 39 8.48 -3.91 -0.36
CA PRO A 39 7.62 -4.86 0.32
C PRO A 39 6.24 -4.24 0.60
N VAL A 40 5.19 -5.03 0.44
CA VAL A 40 3.84 -4.72 0.94
C VAL A 40 3.34 -5.89 1.78
N ALA A 41 2.51 -5.63 2.79
CA ALA A 41 1.87 -6.70 3.54
C ALA A 41 0.54 -7.08 2.89
N ILE A 42 0.39 -8.36 2.54
CA ILE A 42 -0.86 -8.92 2.02
C ILE A 42 -1.46 -9.90 3.01
N ARG A 43 -2.74 -10.23 2.87
CA ARG A 43 -3.34 -11.33 3.61
C ARG A 43 -2.73 -12.67 3.17
N ASP A 44 -2.54 -13.55 4.14
CA ASP A 44 -2.19 -14.95 3.91
C ASP A 44 -3.17 -15.86 4.67
N LYS A 45 -3.44 -17.06 4.16
CA LYS A 45 -4.40 -17.98 4.78
C LYS A 45 -3.86 -18.65 6.04
N GLU A 46 -2.54 -18.85 6.14
CA GLU A 46 -1.91 -19.64 7.19
C GLU A 46 -1.19 -18.74 8.20
N ARG A 47 -0.49 -17.72 7.71
CA ARG A 47 0.37 -16.80 8.50
C ARG A 47 -0.33 -15.49 8.85
N GLY A 48 -1.58 -15.31 8.43
CA GLY A 48 -2.38 -14.11 8.63
C GLY A 48 -2.00 -12.96 7.69
N ARG A 49 -0.77 -12.44 7.81
CA ARG A 49 -0.21 -11.42 6.91
C ARG A 49 1.23 -11.75 6.58
N ILE A 50 1.64 -11.56 5.34
CA ILE A 50 3.01 -11.77 4.88
C ILE A 50 3.52 -10.56 4.11
N LEU A 51 4.82 -10.26 4.21
CA LEU A 51 5.48 -9.33 3.30
C LEU A 51 5.75 -10.02 1.95
N VAL A 52 5.46 -9.29 0.88
CA VAL A 52 5.81 -9.71 -0.49
C VAL A 52 6.40 -8.53 -1.27
N PRO A 53 7.47 -8.73 -2.04
CA PRO A 53 8.02 -7.69 -2.89
C PRO A 53 7.09 -7.44 -4.08
N ARG A 54 6.75 -6.18 -4.35
CA ARG A 54 5.96 -5.77 -5.51
C ARG A 54 6.48 -4.48 -6.11
N LEU A 55 6.30 -4.32 -7.41
CA LEU A 55 6.66 -3.10 -8.14
C LEU A 55 5.65 -1.98 -7.83
N TRP A 56 6.14 -0.79 -7.47
CA TRP A 56 5.28 0.35 -7.20
C TRP A 56 4.83 1.01 -8.51
N GLY A 57 3.57 0.80 -8.88
CA GLY A 57 3.01 1.26 -10.14
C GLY A 57 2.33 0.14 -10.89
N VAL A 58 1.00 0.15 -10.90
CA VAL A 58 0.20 -0.82 -11.66
C VAL A 58 0.19 -0.43 -13.14
N PRO A 59 0.28 -1.38 -14.09
CA PRO A 59 0.14 -1.07 -15.50
C PRO A 59 -1.15 -0.30 -15.80
N PRO A 60 -1.11 0.69 -16.72
CA PRO A 60 -2.30 1.42 -17.09
C PRO A 60 -3.32 0.52 -17.81
N PRO A 61 -4.60 0.95 -17.89
CA PRO A 61 -5.53 0.37 -18.86
C PRO A 61 -4.98 0.53 -20.30
N PRO A 62 -5.51 -0.20 -21.30
CA PRO A 62 -4.95 -0.25 -22.66
C PRO A 62 -4.74 1.09 -23.40
N ARG A 63 -5.38 2.18 -22.95
CA ARG A 63 -5.22 3.54 -23.50
C ARG A 63 -4.44 4.50 -22.60
N GLY A 64 -3.91 4.03 -21.47
CA GLY A 64 -3.11 4.86 -20.56
C GLY A 64 -1.63 4.72 -20.85
N GLU A 65 -0.89 5.80 -20.64
CA GLU A 65 0.52 5.90 -21.03
C GLU A 65 1.50 5.73 -19.84
N HIS A 66 0.99 5.81 -18.61
CA HIS A 66 1.83 5.84 -17.40
C HIS A 66 1.40 4.81 -16.37
N ILE A 67 2.39 4.24 -15.67
CA ILE A 67 2.15 3.40 -14.48
C ILE A 67 1.34 4.17 -13.43
N ILE A 68 0.43 3.46 -12.78
CA ILE A 68 -0.48 4.05 -11.80
C ILE A 68 0.04 3.72 -10.41
N THR A 69 0.70 4.69 -9.78
CA THR A 69 1.25 4.58 -8.42
C THR A 69 0.22 4.89 -7.33
N HIS A 70 -0.85 5.61 -7.68
CA HIS A 70 -1.86 6.08 -6.75
C HIS A 70 -3.27 5.89 -7.29
N VAL A 71 -4.19 5.49 -6.41
CA VAL A 71 -5.62 5.39 -6.66
C VAL A 71 -6.35 6.51 -5.91
N ARG A 72 -7.13 7.30 -6.65
CA ARG A 72 -7.88 8.45 -6.12
C ARG A 72 -9.39 8.27 -6.23
N ASN A 73 -9.85 7.69 -7.33
CA ASN A 73 -11.27 7.47 -7.58
C ASN A 73 -11.62 6.01 -7.26
N LEU A 74 -12.22 5.80 -6.08
CA LEU A 74 -12.69 4.49 -5.63
C LEU A 74 -13.87 3.95 -6.44
N ASP A 75 -14.62 4.83 -7.12
CA ASP A 75 -15.75 4.48 -7.98
C ASP A 75 -15.33 4.20 -9.43
N SER A 76 -14.03 4.26 -9.73
CA SER A 76 -13.50 3.94 -11.06
C SER A 76 -13.85 2.50 -11.45
N PRO A 77 -14.49 2.25 -12.61
CA PRO A 77 -14.75 0.91 -13.12
C PRO A 77 -13.47 0.07 -13.26
N PHE A 78 -12.34 0.73 -13.49
CA PHE A 78 -11.04 0.06 -13.59
C PHE A 78 -10.56 -0.48 -12.23
N TRP A 79 -10.92 0.15 -11.11
CA TRP A 79 -10.44 -0.21 -9.77
C TRP A 79 -11.47 -0.93 -8.92
N ILE A 80 -12.77 -0.69 -9.14
CA ILE A 80 -13.84 -1.16 -8.26
C ILE A 80 -13.83 -2.69 -8.09
N GLY A 81 -13.47 -3.44 -9.14
CA GLY A 81 -13.22 -4.88 -9.05
C GLY A 81 -12.10 -5.20 -8.06
N THR A 82 -10.92 -4.62 -8.24
CA THR A 82 -9.77 -4.83 -7.33
C THR A 82 -10.08 -4.45 -5.89
N LEU A 83 -10.77 -3.33 -5.68
CA LEU A 83 -11.14 -2.83 -4.36
C LEU A 83 -12.13 -3.76 -3.63
N ARG A 84 -13.10 -4.34 -4.35
CA ARG A 84 -14.10 -5.25 -3.78
C ARG A 84 -13.52 -6.58 -3.33
N HIS A 85 -12.53 -7.12 -4.04
CA HIS A 85 -11.93 -8.41 -3.70
C HIS A 85 -10.83 -8.22 -2.64
N THR A 86 -11.08 -8.72 -1.43
CA THR A 86 -10.15 -8.62 -0.29
C THR A 86 -8.76 -9.15 -0.60
N GLN A 87 -8.61 -10.18 -1.45
CA GLN A 87 -7.29 -10.71 -1.78
C GLN A 87 -6.39 -9.69 -2.45
N PHE A 88 -6.91 -8.67 -3.14
CA PHE A 88 -6.12 -7.68 -3.86
C PHE A 88 -5.84 -6.40 -3.06
N ARG A 89 -6.07 -6.43 -1.74
CA ARG A 89 -5.74 -5.33 -0.83
C ARG A 89 -4.42 -5.62 -0.11
N CYS A 90 -3.66 -4.57 0.16
CA CYS A 90 -2.42 -4.64 0.93
C CYS A 90 -2.28 -3.45 1.88
N LEU A 91 -1.36 -3.58 2.83
CA LEU A 91 -0.80 -2.47 3.60
C LEU A 91 0.52 -2.08 2.94
N VAL A 92 0.69 -0.80 2.62
CA VAL A 92 1.94 -0.27 2.07
C VAL A 92 2.73 0.39 3.20
N PRO A 93 3.83 -0.21 3.67
CA PRO A 93 4.64 0.39 4.71
C PRO A 93 5.35 1.64 4.19
N MET A 94 5.44 2.66 5.04
CA MET A 94 6.24 3.86 4.77
C MET A 94 6.76 4.46 6.07
N THR A 95 7.97 5.01 6.01
CA THR A 95 8.58 5.78 7.10
C THR A 95 8.29 7.27 6.99
N ALA A 96 8.18 7.77 5.75
CA ALA A 96 7.78 9.14 5.46
C ALA A 96 7.10 9.23 4.10
N PHE A 97 6.26 10.24 3.90
CA PHE A 97 5.60 10.53 2.62
C PHE A 97 5.50 12.03 2.37
N HIS A 98 5.43 12.44 1.12
CA HIS A 98 5.33 13.84 0.75
C HIS A 98 3.87 14.28 0.62
N ALA A 99 3.41 15.21 1.47
CA ALA A 99 2.07 15.77 1.37
C ALA A 99 2.08 17.26 1.71
N ARG A 100 1.15 18.03 1.14
CA ARG A 100 0.96 19.46 1.44
C ARG A 100 2.24 20.31 1.34
N GLY A 101 3.15 19.94 0.42
CA GLY A 101 4.40 20.67 0.18
C GLY A 101 5.57 20.30 1.09
N GLY A 102 5.46 19.25 1.91
CA GLY A 102 6.55 18.81 2.78
C GLY A 102 6.57 17.31 3.04
N TRP A 103 7.65 16.85 3.68
CA TRP A 103 7.75 15.48 4.19
C TRP A 103 7.00 15.33 5.51
N MET A 104 6.20 14.28 5.61
CA MET A 104 5.42 13.89 6.77
C MET A 104 5.97 12.59 7.33
N GLU A 105 6.19 12.54 8.64
CA GLU A 105 6.66 11.38 9.41
C GLU A 105 5.90 11.31 10.75
N ASP A 106 5.88 10.14 11.39
CA ASP A 106 5.34 9.95 12.74
C ASP A 106 6.44 9.37 13.64
N ARG A 107 6.95 10.17 14.58
CA ARG A 107 8.02 9.73 15.50
C ARG A 107 7.56 8.67 16.49
N ALA A 108 6.27 8.63 16.82
CA ALA A 108 5.72 7.62 17.71
C ALA A 108 5.46 6.30 16.97
N ARG A 109 5.24 6.37 15.64
CA ARG A 109 5.07 5.20 14.77
C ARG A 109 6.02 5.29 13.57
N PRO A 110 7.29 4.89 13.75
CA PRO A 110 8.32 5.02 12.72
C PRO A 110 8.00 4.29 11.40
N VAL A 111 7.13 3.28 11.44
CA VAL A 111 6.56 2.63 10.26
C VAL A 111 5.05 2.84 10.25
N LEU A 112 4.60 3.63 9.29
CA LEU A 112 3.19 3.85 8.95
C LEU A 112 2.72 2.79 7.96
N ALA A 113 1.41 2.60 7.89
CA ALA A 113 0.77 1.73 6.91
C ALA A 113 -0.25 2.52 6.10
N ALA A 114 -0.06 2.65 4.79
CA ALA A 114 -1.10 3.16 3.90
C ALA A 114 -1.99 2.04 3.36
N ALA A 115 -3.26 2.35 3.11
CA ALA A 115 -4.14 1.49 2.35
C ALA A 115 -3.63 1.36 0.91
N GLY A 116 -3.43 0.14 0.43
CA GLY A 116 -3.01 -0.15 -0.93
C GLY A 116 -3.83 -1.26 -1.58
N ILE A 117 -3.69 -1.35 -2.90
CA ILE A 117 -4.13 -2.49 -3.69
C ILE A 117 -2.96 -3.04 -4.48
N TRP A 118 -3.06 -4.32 -4.85
CA TRP A 118 -2.07 -4.98 -5.69
C TRP A 118 -2.72 -5.76 -6.83
N ARG A 119 -1.92 -6.06 -7.86
CA ARG A 119 -2.30 -6.92 -8.97
C ARG A 119 -1.15 -7.86 -9.33
N ASP A 120 -1.52 -9.08 -9.71
CA ASP A 120 -0.62 -9.99 -10.44
C ASP A 120 -0.77 -9.71 -11.93
N SER A 121 -0.26 -8.55 -12.36
CA SER A 121 0.08 -8.31 -13.76
C SER A 121 1.33 -9.11 -14.14
N GLU A 122 1.79 -8.99 -15.40
CA GLU A 122 3.07 -9.57 -15.86
C GLU A 122 4.21 -9.36 -14.85
N ILE A 123 4.29 -8.15 -14.28
CA ILE A 123 5.08 -7.88 -13.08
C ILE A 123 4.13 -7.66 -11.89
N PRO A 124 4.25 -8.40 -10.78
CA PRO A 124 3.48 -8.18 -9.56
C PRO A 124 3.63 -6.74 -9.08
N SER A 125 2.53 -5.99 -9.02
CA SER A 125 2.56 -4.54 -8.81
C SER A 125 1.54 -4.07 -7.76
N PHE A 126 1.74 -2.86 -7.23
CA PHE A 126 0.82 -2.24 -6.28
C PHE A 126 0.65 -0.73 -6.50
N ALA A 127 -0.42 -0.19 -5.93
CA ALA A 127 -0.73 1.24 -5.90
C ALA A 127 -1.27 1.66 -4.52
N ILE A 128 -1.03 2.92 -4.16
CA ILE A 128 -1.40 3.50 -2.87
C ILE A 128 -2.72 4.27 -3.00
N LEU A 129 -3.66 4.10 -2.07
CA LEU A 129 -4.86 4.93 -2.05
C LEU A 129 -4.54 6.31 -1.50
N THR A 130 -5.12 7.34 -2.13
CA THR A 130 -4.94 8.74 -1.71
C THR A 130 -6.24 9.51 -1.71
N VAL A 131 -6.35 10.45 -0.76
CA VAL A 131 -7.38 11.50 -0.69
C VAL A 131 -6.66 12.84 -0.64
N GLU A 132 -7.04 13.78 -1.51
CA GLU A 132 -6.39 15.10 -1.60
C GLU A 132 -4.85 15.03 -1.71
N ALA A 133 -4.35 14.06 -2.47
CA ALA A 133 -2.91 13.77 -2.64
C ALA A 133 -2.15 13.29 -1.38
N MET A 134 -2.86 12.96 -0.30
CA MET A 134 -2.31 12.34 0.90
C MET A 134 -2.59 10.83 0.90
N PRO A 135 -1.61 9.97 1.20
CA PRO A 135 -1.85 8.54 1.41
C PRO A 135 -2.89 8.30 2.51
N VAL A 136 -3.76 7.32 2.32
CA VAL A 136 -4.73 6.91 3.35
C VAL A 136 -3.98 6.11 4.42
N ILE A 137 -3.52 6.78 5.48
CA ILE A 137 -2.79 6.14 6.59
C ILE A 137 -3.76 5.43 7.52
N LEU A 138 -3.57 4.13 7.69
CA LEU A 138 -4.39 3.26 8.54
C LEU A 138 -3.80 3.18 9.96
N LYS A 139 -4.67 3.11 10.97
CA LYS A 139 -4.25 2.74 12.32
C LYS A 139 -4.13 1.21 12.44
N PRO A 140 -3.30 0.67 13.36
CA PRO A 140 -3.13 -0.77 13.51
C PRO A 140 -4.44 -1.55 13.70
N GLN A 141 -5.40 -1.00 14.44
CA GLN A 141 -6.72 -1.62 14.62
C GLN A 141 -7.55 -1.73 13.33
N ASP A 142 -7.25 -0.90 12.32
CA ASP A 142 -8.00 -0.83 11.06
C ASP A 142 -7.40 -1.72 9.97
N PHE A 143 -6.23 -2.31 10.20
CA PHE A 143 -5.56 -3.20 9.23
C PHE A 143 -6.46 -4.39 8.87
N GLY A 144 -7.12 -4.98 9.86
CA GLY A 144 -8.02 -6.10 9.64
C GLY A 144 -9.24 -5.70 8.79
N THR A 145 -9.82 -4.54 9.09
CA THR A 145 -10.94 -3.97 8.33
C THR A 145 -10.54 -3.74 6.87
N TRP A 146 -9.38 -3.11 6.64
CA TRP A 146 -8.89 -2.91 5.28
C TRP A 146 -8.62 -4.22 4.54
N LEU A 147 -7.97 -5.20 5.15
CA LEU A 147 -7.56 -6.44 4.47
C LEU A 147 -8.69 -7.47 4.30
N HIS A 148 -9.73 -7.43 5.13
CA HIS A 148 -10.70 -8.54 5.23
C HIS A 148 -12.17 -8.14 5.13
N ALA A 149 -12.54 -6.90 5.49
CA ALA A 149 -13.94 -6.50 5.45
C ALA A 149 -14.45 -6.35 4.02
N ASP A 150 -15.77 -6.39 3.84
CA ASP A 150 -16.37 -5.97 2.59
C ASP A 150 -16.00 -4.51 2.26
N PHE A 151 -16.12 -4.15 0.98
CA PHE A 151 -15.67 -2.84 0.54
C PHE A 151 -16.52 -1.68 1.10
N LYS A 152 -17.80 -1.90 1.46
CA LYS A 152 -18.63 -0.84 2.05
C LYS A 152 -18.10 -0.43 3.41
N LEU A 153 -17.64 -1.39 4.22
CA LEU A 153 -17.01 -1.10 5.50
C LEU A 153 -15.59 -0.53 5.33
N ALA A 154 -14.77 -1.16 4.47
CA ALA A 154 -13.39 -0.72 4.24
C ALA A 154 -13.29 0.69 3.64
N ARG A 155 -14.23 1.07 2.77
CA ARG A 155 -14.30 2.41 2.15
C ARG A 155 -14.44 3.54 3.17
N ARG A 156 -15.06 3.29 4.33
CA ARG A 156 -15.18 4.29 5.41
C ARG A 156 -13.83 4.70 6.00
N LEU A 157 -12.81 3.86 5.88
CA LEU A 157 -11.44 4.18 6.29
C LEU A 157 -10.76 5.16 5.33
N VAL A 158 -11.29 5.30 4.10
CA VAL A 158 -10.75 6.19 3.07
C VAL A 158 -11.51 7.52 3.06
N GLU A 159 -12.82 7.48 3.29
CA GLU A 159 -13.70 8.67 3.20
C GLU A 159 -13.90 9.41 4.54
N GLY A 160 -13.42 8.84 5.65
CA GLY A 160 -13.59 9.36 7.00
C GLY A 160 -12.47 10.29 7.47
#